data_AF-A0A934R1N9-F1
#
_entry.id   AF-A0A934R1N9-F1
#
_cell.length_a   1.000
_cell.length_b   1.000
_cell.length_c   1.000
_cell.angle_alpha   90.00
_cell.angle_beta   90.00
_cell.angle_gamma   90.00
#
_symmetry.space_group_name_H-M   'P 1'
#
loop_
_entity.id
_entity.type
_entity.pdbx_description
1 polymer ?
#
loop_
_entity_poly.entity_id
_entity_poly.type
_entity_poly.pdbx_seq_one_letter_code
_entity_poly.pdbx_strand_id
1 'polypeptide(L)'
;MENNPLIIITPTWKRPERIPYLRRFAAVLRDAAPLKWLLVEDAAHTDPEVTAFLLETGIDHTYWAVGPTRDKGNPQRDSALLHILANQLHGIIYNGDDDNHYSPALFHELRKVRHIGLLPVGNLGPSGIERPIVSDGRIQYWDAGWKSRKYPVDMAGFAFHTTLLAALQPPLWNHTGVGGESEFIDKLITTPAQFEFLCDNCTTCHVWHNHPLQSPPPA
;
A
#
# COMPACT_ATOMS: atom_id res chain seq x y z
N MET A 1 -7.38 20.80 -10.87
CA MET A 1 -7.28 19.71 -9.88
C MET A 1 -5.89 19.78 -9.30
N GLU A 2 -5.78 19.85 -7.98
CA GLU A 2 -4.50 19.84 -7.27
C GLU A 2 -3.76 18.55 -7.65
N ASN A 3 -2.58 18.67 -8.26
CA ASN A 3 -1.82 17.51 -8.69
C ASN A 3 -1.06 16.96 -7.48
N ASN A 4 -1.76 16.26 -6.60
CA ASN A 4 -1.18 15.67 -5.39
C ASN A 4 -0.14 14.62 -5.81
N PRO A 5 1.15 14.79 -5.46
CA PRO A 5 2.18 13.81 -5.77
C PRO A 5 1.86 12.47 -5.09
N LEU A 6 2.04 11.37 -5.82
CA LEU A 6 1.92 10.03 -5.26
C LEU A 6 3.30 9.50 -4.89
N ILE A 7 3.40 8.84 -3.74
CA ILE A 7 4.59 8.11 -3.29
C ILE A 7 4.18 6.65 -3.15
N ILE A 8 4.68 5.81 -4.06
CA ILE A 8 4.34 4.39 -4.10
C ILE A 8 5.44 3.62 -3.38
N ILE A 9 5.09 2.90 -2.31
CA ILE A 9 6.01 2.03 -1.57
C ILE A 9 5.79 0.60 -2.05
N THR A 10 6.85 -0.05 -2.51
CA THR A 10 6.80 -1.44 -2.99
C THR A 10 7.90 -2.26 -2.35
N PRO A 11 7.57 -3.17 -1.42
CA PRO A 11 8.52 -4.17 -0.98
C PRO A 11 8.65 -5.24 -2.08
N THR A 12 9.85 -5.76 -2.29
CA THR A 12 10.07 -6.86 -3.23
C THR A 12 11.14 -7.81 -2.69
N TRP A 13 11.23 -9.00 -3.28
CA TRP A 13 12.23 -10.01 -2.92
C TRP A 13 12.51 -10.95 -4.08
N LYS A 14 13.71 -11.52 -4.12
CA LYS A 14 14.19 -12.34 -5.22
C LYS A 14 13.40 -13.64 -5.39
N ARG A 15 12.63 -13.72 -6.49
CA ARG A 15 11.87 -14.89 -6.94
C ARG A 15 11.71 -14.90 -8.47
N PRO A 16 11.39 -16.04 -9.10
CA PRO A 16 11.27 -16.14 -10.55
C PRO A 16 10.30 -15.12 -11.17
N GLU A 17 9.22 -14.81 -10.48
CA GLU A 17 8.15 -13.93 -10.97
C GLU A 17 8.43 -12.44 -10.71
N ARG A 18 9.50 -12.09 -9.98
CA ARG A 18 9.79 -10.71 -9.54
C ARG A 18 9.81 -9.71 -10.70
N ILE A 19 10.66 -9.94 -11.70
CA ILE A 19 10.81 -9.00 -12.83
C ILE A 19 9.52 -8.91 -13.65
N PRO A 20 8.82 -10.02 -14.00
CA PRO A 20 7.50 -9.94 -14.62
C PRO A 20 6.49 -9.08 -13.84
N TYR A 21 6.42 -9.26 -12.52
CA TYR A 21 5.54 -8.50 -11.63
C TYR A 21 5.89 -7.01 -11.60
N LEU A 22 7.16 -6.67 -11.40
CA LEU A 22 7.62 -5.28 -11.43
C LEU A 22 7.39 -4.61 -12.80
N ARG A 23 7.62 -5.33 -13.91
CA ARG A 23 7.36 -4.79 -15.26
C ARG A 23 5.88 -4.50 -15.48
N ARG A 24 4.98 -5.40 -15.03
CA ARG A 24 3.54 -5.18 -15.09
C ARG A 24 3.14 -3.96 -14.26
N PHE A 25 3.64 -3.85 -13.04
CA PHE A 25 3.28 -2.73 -12.17
C PHE A 25 3.81 -1.39 -12.71
N ALA A 26 5.08 -1.35 -13.15
CA ALA A 26 5.67 -0.17 -13.77
C ALA A 26 4.88 0.32 -15.01
N ALA A 27 4.30 -0.59 -15.80
CA ALA A 27 3.47 -0.19 -16.93
C ALA A 27 2.26 0.65 -16.49
N VAL A 28 1.62 0.30 -15.37
CA VAL A 28 0.50 1.06 -14.80
C VAL A 28 0.99 2.36 -14.15
N LEU A 29 2.14 2.34 -13.48
CA LEU A 29 2.70 3.52 -12.83
C LEU A 29 3.10 4.63 -13.81
N ARG A 30 3.56 4.28 -15.03
CA ARG A 30 3.91 5.28 -16.05
C ARG A 30 2.72 6.18 -16.42
N ASP A 31 1.53 5.59 -16.55
CA ASP A 31 0.31 6.33 -16.89
C ASP A 31 -0.21 7.17 -15.71
N ALA A 32 0.30 6.90 -14.51
CA ALA A 32 -0.08 7.57 -13.27
C ALA A 32 0.85 8.74 -12.90
N ALA A 33 1.77 9.17 -13.75
CA ALA A 33 2.69 10.27 -13.46
C ALA A 33 1.95 11.62 -13.21
N PRO A 34 2.49 12.53 -12.36
CA PRO A 34 3.74 12.41 -11.61
C PRO A 34 3.59 11.57 -10.34
N LEU A 35 4.61 10.74 -10.06
CA LEU A 35 4.75 9.95 -8.83
C LEU A 35 6.21 9.64 -8.53
N LYS A 36 6.53 9.33 -7.27
CA LYS A 36 7.81 8.79 -6.81
C LYS A 36 7.62 7.32 -6.44
N TRP A 37 8.43 6.43 -6.99
CA TRP A 37 8.39 4.99 -6.68
C TRP A 37 9.53 4.59 -5.75
N LEU A 38 9.21 4.18 -4.53
CA LEU A 38 10.15 3.68 -3.53
C LEU A 38 10.13 2.15 -3.55
N LEU A 39 11.12 1.55 -4.20
CA LEU A 39 11.28 0.10 -4.27
C LEU A 39 12.27 -0.34 -3.18
N VAL A 40 11.87 -1.26 -2.30
CA VAL A 40 12.71 -1.73 -1.20
C VAL A 40 12.82 -3.24 -1.24
N GLU A 41 14.02 -3.74 -1.50
CA GLU A 41 14.26 -5.18 -1.62
C GLU A 41 14.62 -5.82 -0.28
N ASP A 42 13.97 -6.95 0.02
CA ASP A 42 14.31 -7.83 1.14
C ASP A 42 15.55 -8.67 0.83
N ALA A 43 16.71 -8.02 0.83
CA ALA A 43 18.02 -8.61 0.58
C ALA A 43 19.13 -7.83 1.30
N ALA A 44 20.34 -8.42 1.35
CA ALA A 44 21.50 -7.75 1.93
C ALA A 44 22.09 -6.64 1.03
N HIS A 45 21.80 -6.69 -0.27
CA HIS A 45 22.25 -5.74 -1.28
C HIS A 45 21.24 -5.66 -2.42
N THR A 46 21.27 -4.56 -3.16
CA THR A 46 20.45 -4.36 -4.36
C THR A 46 20.83 -5.32 -5.47
N ASP A 47 19.86 -5.78 -6.25
CA ASP A 47 20.05 -6.62 -7.42
C ASP A 47 20.35 -5.75 -8.67
N PRO A 48 21.46 -6.00 -9.40
CA PRO A 48 21.76 -5.29 -10.64
C PRO A 48 20.67 -5.41 -11.71
N GLU A 49 19.96 -6.53 -11.76
CA GLU A 49 18.87 -6.73 -12.73
C GLU A 49 17.70 -5.77 -12.45
N VAL A 50 17.34 -5.60 -11.17
CA VAL A 50 16.28 -4.67 -10.75
C VAL A 50 16.73 -3.23 -10.99
N THR A 51 18.00 -2.93 -10.74
CA THR A 51 18.59 -1.61 -11.04
C THR A 51 18.48 -1.26 -12.52
N ALA A 52 18.90 -2.18 -13.40
CA ALA A 52 18.81 -1.98 -14.84
C ALA A 52 17.36 -1.82 -15.30
N PHE A 53 16.44 -2.66 -14.80
CA PHE A 53 15.01 -2.55 -15.06
C PHE A 53 14.46 -1.18 -14.67
N LEU A 54 14.75 -0.68 -13.46
CA LEU A 54 14.22 0.60 -12.99
C LEU A 54 14.67 1.76 -13.85
N LEU A 55 15.94 1.76 -14.30
CA LEU A 55 16.47 2.74 -15.24
C LEU A 55 15.72 2.74 -16.58
N GLU A 56 15.33 1.57 -17.09
CA GLU A 56 14.53 1.44 -18.32
C GLU A 56 13.11 2.03 -18.19
N THR A 57 12.55 2.08 -16.97
CA THR A 57 11.15 2.50 -16.79
C THR A 57 10.91 4.00 -17.05
N GLY A 58 11.92 4.84 -16.83
CA GLY A 58 11.79 6.30 -16.83
C GLY A 58 10.95 6.88 -15.69
N ILE A 59 10.49 6.05 -14.73
CA ILE A 59 9.74 6.50 -13.55
C ILE A 59 10.74 7.08 -12.53
N ASP A 60 10.39 8.19 -11.89
CA ASP A 60 11.18 8.71 -10.77
C ASP A 60 11.14 7.71 -9.60
N HIS A 61 12.30 7.15 -9.24
CA HIS A 61 12.39 6.07 -8.26
C HIS A 61 13.55 6.25 -7.27
N THR A 62 13.46 5.54 -6.14
CA THR A 62 14.57 5.27 -5.23
C THR A 62 14.56 3.78 -4.94
N TYR A 63 15.74 3.15 -5.00
CA TYR A 63 15.88 1.71 -4.81
C TYR A 63 17.01 1.38 -3.84
N TRP A 64 16.70 0.56 -2.83
CA TRP A 64 17.67 0.10 -1.83
C TRP A 64 17.26 -1.27 -1.27
N ALA A 65 18.13 -1.84 -0.44
CA ALA A 65 17.93 -3.15 0.17
C ALA A 65 17.88 -3.06 1.71
N VAL A 66 16.95 -3.80 2.31
CA VAL A 66 16.78 -3.96 3.75
C VAL A 66 16.48 -5.43 4.00
N GLY A 67 17.47 -6.19 4.48
CA GLY A 67 17.27 -7.60 4.77
C GLY A 67 18.52 -8.46 4.63
N PRO A 68 18.36 -9.79 4.49
CA PRO A 68 17.10 -10.51 4.43
C PRO A 68 16.38 -10.58 5.79
N THR A 69 15.08 -10.35 5.79
CA THR A 69 14.19 -10.34 6.96
C THR A 69 13.12 -11.42 6.86
N ARG A 70 12.62 -11.70 5.65
CA ARG A 70 11.53 -12.66 5.36
C ARG A 70 10.24 -12.33 6.11
N ASP A 71 10.02 -11.06 6.38
CA ASP A 71 8.99 -10.59 7.30
C ASP A 71 7.85 -9.84 6.59
N LYS A 72 7.41 -10.42 5.46
CA LYS A 72 6.24 -9.98 4.67
C LYS A 72 6.27 -8.51 4.22
N GLY A 73 7.46 -7.93 4.07
CA GLY A 73 7.61 -6.55 3.63
C GLY A 73 7.52 -5.51 4.76
N ASN A 74 7.28 -5.91 6.03
CA ASN A 74 7.10 -4.95 7.13
C ASN A 74 8.35 -4.09 7.38
N PRO A 75 9.57 -4.65 7.50
CA PRO A 75 10.79 -3.84 7.66
C PRO A 75 11.07 -2.95 6.45
N GLN A 76 10.71 -3.40 5.25
CA GLN A 76 10.89 -2.65 4.00
C GLN A 76 9.95 -1.44 3.94
N ARG A 77 8.69 -1.61 4.36
CA ARG A 77 7.72 -0.50 4.50
C ARG A 77 8.16 0.49 5.56
N ASP A 78 8.59 0.03 6.74
CA ASP A 78 9.13 0.92 7.78
C ASP A 78 10.30 1.75 7.25
N SER A 79 11.26 1.10 6.58
CA SER A 79 12.40 1.78 5.97
C SER A 79 11.98 2.83 4.93
N ALA A 80 10.97 2.55 4.11
CA ALA A 80 10.44 3.52 3.14
C ALA A 80 9.78 4.72 3.82
N LEU A 81 9.02 4.51 4.91
CA LEU A 81 8.41 5.59 5.67
C LEU A 81 9.48 6.47 6.35
N LEU A 82 10.54 5.86 6.90
CA LEU A 82 11.68 6.60 7.44
C LEU A 82 12.42 7.39 6.36
N HIS A 83 12.58 6.83 5.15
CA HIS A 83 13.15 7.54 4.01
C HIS A 83 12.30 8.76 3.63
N ILE A 84 10.98 8.63 3.63
CA ILE A 84 10.05 9.74 3.35
C ILE A 84 10.22 10.86 4.37
N LEU A 85 10.28 10.54 5.67
CA LEU A 85 10.52 11.54 6.72
C LEU A 85 11.89 12.21 6.57
N ALA A 86 12.96 11.42 6.38
CA ALA A 86 14.32 11.92 6.30
C ALA A 86 14.55 12.85 5.09
N ASN A 87 13.84 12.61 3.98
CA ASN A 87 13.95 13.41 2.76
C ASN A 87 12.81 14.42 2.61
N GLN A 88 11.94 14.56 3.62
CA GLN A 88 10.80 15.48 3.63
C GLN A 88 9.93 15.34 2.38
N LEU A 89 9.68 14.10 1.94
CA LEU A 89 8.83 13.86 0.78
C LEU A 89 7.37 14.21 1.14
N HIS A 90 6.70 14.92 0.23
CA HIS A 90 5.33 15.38 0.40
C HIS A 90 4.40 14.75 -0.65
N GLY A 91 3.32 14.13 -0.19
CA GLY A 91 2.35 13.51 -1.09
C GLY A 91 1.44 12.49 -0.41
N ILE A 92 0.74 11.71 -1.24
CA ILE A 92 -0.07 10.57 -0.82
C ILE A 92 0.77 9.31 -0.91
N ILE A 93 0.94 8.63 0.21
CA ILE A 93 1.58 7.34 0.32
C ILE A 93 0.58 6.24 -0.02
N TYR A 94 0.98 5.32 -0.88
CA TYR A 94 0.26 4.09 -1.18
C TYR A 94 1.20 2.89 -1.11
N ASN A 95 0.80 1.85 -0.38
CA ASN A 95 1.53 0.59 -0.33
C ASN A 95 1.09 -0.28 -1.52
N GLY A 96 1.93 -0.37 -2.54
CA GLY A 96 1.69 -1.17 -3.73
C GLY A 96 2.63 -2.36 -3.79
N ASP A 97 2.17 -3.52 -3.34
CA ASP A 97 2.89 -4.79 -3.45
C ASP A 97 3.11 -5.17 -4.92
N ASP A 98 4.25 -5.78 -5.23
CA ASP A 98 4.71 -5.99 -6.61
C ASP A 98 3.84 -6.98 -7.39
N ASP A 99 3.17 -7.92 -6.72
CA ASP A 99 2.41 -9.01 -7.34
C ASP A 99 0.90 -8.75 -7.49
N ASN A 100 0.36 -7.70 -6.86
CA ASN A 100 -1.04 -7.30 -7.02
C ASN A 100 -1.36 -6.83 -8.45
N HIS A 101 -2.65 -6.79 -8.76
CA HIS A 101 -3.16 -6.28 -10.04
C HIS A 101 -3.79 -4.90 -9.82
N TYR A 102 -3.38 -3.93 -10.62
CA TYR A 102 -3.77 -2.53 -10.48
C TYR A 102 -4.39 -2.00 -11.78
N SER A 103 -5.52 -1.30 -11.64
CA SER A 103 -6.10 -0.52 -12.74
C SER A 103 -5.52 0.90 -12.74
N PRO A 104 -5.27 1.53 -13.91
CA PRO A 104 -4.88 2.95 -13.99
C PRO A 104 -5.85 3.91 -13.28
N ALA A 105 -7.13 3.55 -13.17
CA ALA A 105 -8.14 4.35 -12.47
C ALA A 105 -7.82 4.52 -10.97
N LEU A 106 -7.11 3.57 -10.36
CA LEU A 106 -6.70 3.63 -8.96
C LEU A 106 -5.98 4.94 -8.63
N PHE A 107 -5.05 5.36 -9.47
CA PHE A 107 -4.21 6.53 -9.22
C PHE A 107 -4.96 7.86 -9.32
N HIS A 108 -6.15 7.86 -9.94
CA HIS A 108 -7.07 8.99 -9.89
C HIS A 108 -7.81 9.03 -8.54
N GLU A 109 -8.22 7.87 -8.01
CA GLU A 109 -8.83 7.76 -6.69
C GLU A 109 -7.85 8.14 -5.57
N LEU A 110 -6.61 7.63 -5.63
CA LEU A 110 -5.58 7.91 -4.62
C LEU A 110 -5.31 9.41 -4.46
N ARG A 111 -5.36 10.19 -5.55
CA ARG A 111 -5.14 11.64 -5.51
C ARG A 111 -6.23 12.42 -4.80
N LYS A 112 -7.42 11.82 -4.59
CA LYS A 112 -8.52 12.43 -3.84
C LYS A 112 -8.27 12.44 -2.34
N VAL A 113 -7.34 11.61 -1.85
CA VAL A 113 -7.02 11.51 -0.43
C VAL A 113 -6.50 12.85 0.08
N ARG A 114 -7.04 13.29 1.23
CA ARG A 114 -6.55 14.46 1.97
C ARG A 114 -5.80 14.06 3.24
N HIS A 115 -6.30 13.05 3.95
CA HIS A 115 -5.65 12.54 5.16
C HIS A 115 -5.42 11.03 5.08
N ILE A 116 -6.48 10.24 5.08
CA ILE A 116 -6.41 8.78 5.01
C ILE A 116 -7.67 8.25 4.32
N GLY A 117 -7.46 7.60 3.17
CA GLY A 117 -8.51 7.03 2.36
C GLY A 117 -8.55 5.51 2.46
N LEU A 118 -9.76 4.96 2.52
CA LEU A 118 -10.04 3.54 2.36
C LEU A 118 -10.52 3.26 0.95
N LEU A 119 -10.13 2.11 0.41
CA LEU A 119 -10.54 1.62 -0.90
C LEU A 119 -10.78 0.10 -0.84
N PRO A 120 -11.67 -0.44 -1.69
CA PRO A 120 -11.97 -1.87 -1.70
C PRO A 120 -10.86 -2.63 -2.44
N VAL A 121 -10.54 -3.82 -1.95
CA VAL A 121 -9.57 -4.73 -2.56
C VAL A 121 -10.29 -5.98 -3.04
N GLY A 122 -10.21 -6.25 -4.35
CA GLY A 122 -10.80 -7.45 -4.92
C GLY A 122 -9.97 -8.71 -4.66
N ASN A 123 -10.58 -9.87 -4.88
CA ASN A 123 -10.00 -11.19 -4.61
C ASN A 123 -9.72 -11.45 -3.12
N LEU A 124 -10.35 -10.70 -2.23
CA LEU A 124 -10.26 -10.84 -0.77
C LEU A 124 -11.67 -10.85 -0.17
N GLY A 125 -11.79 -11.14 1.12
CA GLY A 125 -13.08 -11.10 1.81
C GLY A 125 -14.09 -12.19 1.39
N PRO A 126 -15.20 -12.34 2.12
CA PRO A 126 -16.17 -13.42 1.91
C PRO A 126 -17.03 -13.22 0.65
N SER A 127 -17.18 -11.98 0.16
CA SER A 127 -17.90 -11.67 -1.08
C SER A 127 -16.99 -11.62 -2.32
N GLY A 128 -15.69 -11.88 -2.16
CA GLY A 128 -14.67 -11.65 -3.20
C GLY A 128 -14.18 -10.20 -3.27
N ILE A 129 -14.66 -9.33 -2.37
CA ILE A 129 -14.13 -7.99 -2.11
C ILE A 129 -13.92 -7.82 -0.60
N GLU A 130 -12.77 -7.28 -0.20
CA GLU A 130 -12.54 -6.77 1.16
C GLU A 130 -12.74 -5.25 1.20
N ARG A 131 -13.69 -4.77 2.03
CA ARG A 131 -14.06 -3.35 2.11
C ARG A 131 -14.86 -2.99 3.38
N PRO A 132 -14.90 -1.71 3.76
CA PRO A 132 -15.96 -1.20 4.62
C PRO A 132 -17.29 -1.15 3.84
N ILE A 133 -18.40 -1.43 4.52
CA ILE A 133 -19.74 -1.09 4.03
C ILE A 133 -20.14 0.24 4.64
N VAL A 134 -20.38 1.22 3.77
CA VAL A 134 -20.54 2.63 4.13
C VAL A 134 -21.98 3.08 3.91
N SER A 135 -22.56 3.74 4.90
CA SER A 135 -23.84 4.47 4.78
C SER A 135 -23.71 5.79 5.53
N ASP A 136 -24.26 6.86 4.95
CA ASP A 136 -24.27 8.21 5.56
C ASP A 136 -22.89 8.69 6.00
N GLY A 137 -21.86 8.38 5.19
CA GLY A 137 -20.46 8.72 5.47
C GLY A 137 -19.87 8.00 6.68
N ARG A 138 -20.44 6.86 7.08
CA ARG A 138 -19.99 6.06 8.23
C ARG A 138 -19.89 4.59 7.88
N ILE A 139 -18.91 3.93 8.47
CA ILE A 139 -18.74 2.47 8.40
C ILE A 139 -19.87 1.84 9.21
N GLN A 140 -20.68 1.00 8.56
CA GLN A 140 -21.73 0.21 9.19
C GLN A 140 -21.17 -1.13 9.68
N TYR A 141 -20.41 -1.80 8.81
CA TYR A 141 -19.68 -3.04 9.12
C TYR A 141 -18.57 -3.26 8.09
N TRP A 142 -17.74 -4.28 8.33
CA TRP A 142 -16.68 -4.70 7.41
C TRP A 142 -17.06 -5.98 6.67
N ASP A 143 -16.97 -5.94 5.35
CA ASP A 143 -16.96 -7.11 4.50
C ASP A 143 -15.51 -7.54 4.31
N ALA A 144 -14.99 -8.36 5.23
CA ALA A 144 -13.58 -8.71 5.31
C ALA A 144 -13.40 -10.12 5.86
N GLY A 145 -12.28 -10.77 5.52
CA GLY A 145 -12.00 -12.13 6.00
C GLY A 145 -11.59 -12.17 7.46
N TRP A 146 -10.77 -11.21 7.90
CA TRP A 146 -10.16 -11.20 9.22
C TRP A 146 -10.87 -10.21 10.16
N LYS A 147 -12.16 -10.47 10.41
CA LYS A 147 -13.06 -9.54 11.14
C LYS A 147 -12.68 -9.24 12.58
N SER A 148 -11.75 -9.98 13.18
CA SER A 148 -11.26 -9.74 14.54
C SER A 148 -10.33 -8.53 14.63
N ARG A 149 -9.74 -8.08 13.51
CA ARG A 149 -8.92 -6.86 13.46
C ARG A 149 -9.81 -5.63 13.64
N LYS A 150 -9.28 -4.60 14.32
CA LYS A 150 -9.98 -3.31 14.50
C LYS A 150 -10.27 -2.63 13.16
N TYR A 151 -9.29 -2.65 12.26
CA TYR A 151 -9.45 -2.30 10.85
C TYR A 151 -9.08 -3.51 9.99
N PRO A 152 -10.06 -4.34 9.59
CA PRO A 152 -9.83 -5.51 8.76
C PRO A 152 -9.68 -5.09 7.29
N VAL A 153 -8.55 -4.45 7.00
CA VAL A 153 -8.16 -4.00 5.66
C VAL A 153 -6.83 -4.62 5.26
N ASP A 154 -6.73 -4.98 4.00
CA ASP A 154 -5.50 -5.35 3.32
C ASP A 154 -4.57 -4.14 3.15
N MET A 155 -3.28 -4.42 2.99
CA MET A 155 -2.23 -3.43 2.76
C MET A 155 -2.54 -2.48 1.59
N ALA A 156 -3.13 -3.01 0.50
CA ALA A 156 -3.52 -2.25 -0.68
C ALA A 156 -4.85 -1.48 -0.51
N GLY A 157 -5.54 -1.68 0.61
CA GLY A 157 -6.87 -1.16 0.92
C GLY A 157 -6.89 0.24 1.53
N PHE A 158 -5.74 0.88 1.71
CA PHE A 158 -5.67 2.24 2.23
C PHE A 158 -4.51 3.06 1.64
N ALA A 159 -4.66 4.38 1.69
CA ALA A 159 -3.66 5.37 1.30
C ALA A 159 -3.73 6.56 2.25
N PHE A 160 -2.63 7.28 2.44
CA PHE A 160 -2.59 8.35 3.44
C PHE A 160 -1.59 9.45 3.09
N HIS A 161 -1.87 10.66 3.57
CA HIS A 161 -1.01 11.82 3.33
C HIS A 161 0.20 11.82 4.28
N THR A 162 1.38 12.23 3.79
CA THR A 162 2.63 12.23 4.56
C THR A 162 2.58 13.06 5.84
N THR A 163 1.66 14.02 5.93
CA THR A 163 1.43 14.84 7.14
C THR A 163 1.04 14.01 8.36
N LEU A 164 0.43 12.83 8.18
CA LEU A 164 0.09 11.93 9.30
C LEU A 164 1.32 11.29 9.94
N LEU A 165 2.48 11.32 9.28
CA LEU A 165 3.72 10.76 9.82
C LEU A 165 4.45 11.73 10.77
N ALA A 166 4.17 13.03 10.72
CA ALA A 166 4.98 14.06 11.36
C ALA A 166 5.06 13.94 12.90
N ALA A 167 4.00 13.40 13.53
CA ALA A 167 3.92 13.22 14.97
C ALA A 167 4.38 11.83 15.44
N LEU A 168 4.67 10.92 14.52
CA LEU A 168 5.01 9.53 14.86
C LEU A 168 6.47 9.40 15.25
N GLN A 169 6.73 8.52 16.22
CA GLN A 169 8.09 8.15 16.63
C GLN A 169 8.51 6.83 15.95
N PRO A 170 9.74 6.72 15.43
CA PRO A 170 10.28 5.47 14.93
C PRO A 170 10.30 4.35 15.98
N PRO A 171 10.16 3.07 15.58
CA PRO A 171 9.76 2.59 14.25
C PRO A 171 8.30 2.96 13.93
N LEU A 172 8.07 3.41 12.69
CA LEU A 172 6.76 3.85 12.22
C LEU A 172 5.86 2.65 11.98
N TRP A 173 6.38 1.63 11.30
CA TRP A 173 5.75 0.35 11.07
C TRP A 173 6.48 -0.73 11.87
N ASN A 174 5.87 -1.19 12.96
CA ASN A 174 6.49 -2.17 13.86
C ASN A 174 5.59 -3.39 14.00
N HIS A 175 5.69 -4.30 13.04
CA HIS A 175 4.90 -5.52 12.98
C HIS A 175 5.75 -6.66 12.43
N THR A 176 5.48 -7.89 12.87
CA THR A 176 6.13 -9.10 12.37
C THR A 176 5.10 -10.09 11.84
N GLY A 177 5.45 -10.80 10.78
CA GLY A 177 4.60 -11.76 10.11
C GLY A 177 3.51 -11.11 9.26
N VAL A 178 2.36 -11.76 9.17
CA VAL A 178 1.23 -11.30 8.35
C VAL A 178 0.46 -10.22 9.10
N GLY A 179 0.15 -9.12 8.42
CA GLY A 179 -0.64 -8.01 8.96
C GLY A 179 0.18 -6.75 9.22
N GLY A 180 -0.24 -5.98 10.23
CA GLY A 180 0.37 -4.70 10.63
C GLY A 180 -0.43 -3.49 10.16
N GLU A 181 -1.42 -3.67 9.29
CA GLU A 181 -2.25 -2.59 8.75
C GLU A 181 -3.07 -1.94 9.86
N SER A 182 -3.75 -2.74 10.67
CA SER A 182 -4.62 -2.23 11.74
C SER A 182 -3.81 -1.48 12.80
N GLU A 183 -2.65 -2.03 13.18
CA GLU A 183 -1.74 -1.47 14.17
C GLU A 183 -1.11 -0.16 13.66
N PHE A 184 -0.77 -0.08 12.38
CA PHE A 184 -0.24 1.14 11.78
C PHE A 184 -1.31 2.21 11.65
N ILE A 185 -2.50 1.88 11.17
CA ILE A 185 -3.63 2.81 11.07
C ILE A 185 -3.98 3.37 12.45
N ASP A 186 -3.92 2.56 13.51
CA ASP A 186 -4.15 3.03 14.89
C ASP A 186 -3.15 4.09 15.38
N LYS A 187 -1.97 4.19 14.75
CA LYS A 187 -1.04 5.30 15.00
C LYS A 187 -1.43 6.57 14.23
N LEU A 188 -2.08 6.43 13.07
CA LEU A 188 -2.41 7.53 12.17
C LEU A 188 -3.68 8.29 12.55
N ILE A 189 -4.67 7.59 13.14
CA ILE A 189 -5.99 8.16 13.45
C ILE A 189 -6.43 7.85 14.87
N THR A 190 -7.28 8.73 15.39
CA THR A 190 -7.91 8.59 16.71
C THR A 190 -9.32 8.01 16.64
N THR A 191 -10.00 8.20 15.50
CA THR A 191 -11.38 7.73 15.29
C THR A 191 -11.62 7.30 13.84
N PRO A 192 -12.42 6.25 13.59
CA PRO A 192 -12.80 5.83 12.24
C PRO A 192 -13.52 6.91 11.43
N ALA A 193 -14.08 7.95 12.08
CA ALA A 193 -14.70 9.08 11.39
C ALA A 193 -13.71 9.92 10.55
N GLN A 194 -12.40 9.72 10.72
CA GLN A 194 -11.35 10.37 9.94
C GLN A 194 -11.11 9.70 8.57
N PHE A 195 -11.70 8.53 8.31
CA PHE A 195 -11.54 7.87 7.02
C PHE A 195 -12.32 8.60 5.92
N GLU A 196 -11.66 8.71 4.76
CA GLU A 196 -12.25 9.11 3.50
C GLU A 196 -12.56 7.83 2.69
N PHE A 197 -13.74 7.75 2.08
CA PHE A 197 -14.16 6.55 1.33
C PHE A 197 -13.97 6.78 -0.17
N LEU A 198 -12.93 6.15 -0.74
CA LEU A 198 -12.59 6.24 -2.16
C LEU A 198 -13.43 5.25 -2.99
N CYS A 199 -13.31 5.32 -4.32
CA CYS A 199 -13.89 4.34 -5.25
C CYS A 199 -15.40 4.15 -5.05
N ASP A 200 -16.16 5.25 -5.15
CA ASP A 200 -17.61 5.28 -5.01
C ASP A 200 -18.09 4.71 -3.66
N ASN A 201 -17.63 5.29 -2.54
CA ASN A 201 -17.91 4.79 -1.18
C ASN A 201 -17.52 3.31 -0.98
N CYS A 202 -16.32 2.97 -1.47
CA CYS A 202 -15.73 1.65 -1.43
C CYS A 202 -16.53 0.58 -2.18
N THR A 203 -17.30 0.96 -3.21
CA THR A 203 -18.09 0.00 -3.99
C THR A 203 -17.38 -0.56 -5.22
N THR A 204 -16.43 0.20 -5.81
CA THR A 204 -15.76 -0.15 -7.07
C THR A 204 -14.29 -0.58 -6.85
N CYS A 205 -13.89 -1.76 -7.30
CA CYS A 205 -12.48 -2.20 -7.16
C CYS A 205 -11.59 -1.67 -8.28
N HIS A 206 -10.41 -1.16 -7.90
CA HIS A 206 -9.32 -0.80 -8.81
C HIS A 206 -7.99 -1.48 -8.47
N VAL A 207 -7.99 -2.33 -7.45
CA VAL A 207 -6.87 -3.18 -7.04
C VAL A 207 -7.39 -4.57 -6.65
N TRP A 208 -6.61 -5.60 -7.00
CA TRP A 208 -6.90 -6.98 -6.65
C TRP A 208 -5.65 -7.66 -6.12
N HIS A 209 -5.81 -8.36 -5.00
CA HIS A 209 -4.73 -9.14 -4.42
C HIS A 209 -4.43 -10.36 -5.29
N ASN A 210 -3.15 -10.73 -5.47
CA ASN A 210 -2.76 -11.78 -6.40
C ASN A 210 -3.28 -13.19 -6.02
N HIS A 211 -3.39 -13.44 -4.73
CA HIS A 211 -3.88 -14.69 -4.17
C HIS A 211 -5.12 -14.45 -3.30
N PRO A 212 -6.13 -15.34 -3.32
CA PRO A 212 -7.22 -15.24 -2.37
C PRO A 212 -6.69 -15.36 -0.93
N LEU A 213 -7.41 -14.76 0.03
CA LEU A 213 -7.11 -14.99 1.45
C LEU A 213 -7.07 -16.50 1.70
N GLN A 214 -5.95 -17.00 2.22
CA GLN A 214 -5.95 -18.32 2.85
C GLN A 214 -6.98 -18.27 3.97
N SER A 215 -7.83 -19.31 4.08
CA SER A 215 -8.91 -19.37 5.07
C SER A 215 -8.42 -18.84 6.42
N PRO A 216 -9.16 -17.93 7.08
CA PRO A 216 -8.73 -17.43 8.38
C PRO A 216 -8.46 -18.61 9.31
N PRO A 217 -7.43 -18.54 10.17
CA PRO A 217 -7.26 -19.57 11.19
C PRO A 217 -8.57 -19.70 11.97
N PRO A 218 -9.00 -20.93 12.33
CA PRO A 218 -10.21 -21.10 13.11
C PRO A 218 -10.13 -20.26 14.39
N ALA A 219 -11.26 -19.63 14.73
CA ALA A 219 -11.41 -18.77 15.91
C ALA A 219 -11.09 -19.49 17.21
#